data_AF-A0A2U1YUY1-F1
#
_entry.id   AF-A0A2U1YUY1-F1
#
_cell.length_a   1.000
_cell.length_b   1.000
_cell.length_c   1.000
_cell.angle_alpha   90.00
_cell.angle_beta   90.00
_cell.angle_gamma   90.00
#
_symmetry.space_group_name_H-M   'P 1'
#
loop_
_entity.id
_entity.type
_entity.pdbx_description
1 polymer ?
#
loop_
_entity_poly.entity_id
_entity_poly.type
_entity_poly.pdbx_seq_one_letter_code
_entity_poly.pdbx_strand_id
1 'polypeptide(L)'
;MTYRLTRRQLAWLRDASTTAEQRSAFFAKGPAEAAASGNMKTNVIVHRPMVRGTIVGDDSFEDSAQALEAANTFMADCAKQAADAGVVLDEIALGIDDRNRSVMEMCGDANLAVERILHLGAIVANPDGCREDLENLLDDLRDLQDDPASPIWRSIPISVMPSDEDEDEFEAMSDEEAREILADRLRDKGLFGFLVLIRTPVPTSFCEHGYGFSWGYTTGRHFYDETIEGAVKQGAAWAEEFRAAERAKHEAKKEAGKQ
;
A
#
# COMPACT_ATOMS: atom_id res chain seq x y z
N MET A 1 14.43 -6.77 1.86
CA MET A 1 14.04 -7.27 0.52
C MET A 1 14.94 -6.56 -0.49
N THR A 2 15.43 -7.22 -1.54
CA THR A 2 16.26 -6.55 -2.57
C THR A 2 15.37 -5.74 -3.49
N TYR A 3 15.71 -4.47 -3.75
CA TYR A 3 14.94 -3.65 -4.69
C TYR A 3 14.91 -4.31 -6.08
N ARG A 4 13.78 -4.24 -6.80
CA ARG A 4 13.64 -4.85 -8.14
C ARG A 4 12.81 -3.99 -9.08
N LEU A 5 13.41 -3.35 -10.07
CA LEU A 5 12.69 -2.51 -11.04
C LEU A 5 11.36 -3.12 -11.56
N THR A 6 10.34 -2.28 -11.65
CA THR A 6 9.05 -2.66 -12.24
C THR A 6 9.19 -2.91 -13.74
N ARG A 7 8.22 -3.61 -14.35
CA ARG A 7 8.19 -3.82 -15.81
C ARG A 7 8.25 -2.50 -16.59
N ARG A 8 7.56 -1.47 -16.11
CA ARG A 8 7.56 -0.14 -16.75
C ARG A 8 8.91 0.56 -16.62
N GLN A 9 9.53 0.52 -15.44
CA GLN A 9 10.89 1.05 -15.24
C GLN A 9 11.90 0.35 -16.17
N LEU A 10 11.84 -0.98 -16.29
CA LEU A 10 12.70 -1.75 -17.19
C LEU A 10 12.46 -1.41 -18.66
N ALA A 11 11.20 -1.27 -19.08
CA ALA A 11 10.86 -0.88 -20.45
C ALA A 11 11.37 0.54 -20.76
N TRP A 12 11.13 1.48 -19.86
CA TRP A 12 11.58 2.87 -19.98
C TRP A 12 13.10 3.00 -20.05
N LEU A 13 13.85 2.27 -19.21
CA LEU A 13 15.32 2.27 -19.25
C LEU A 13 15.90 1.74 -20.57
N ARG A 14 15.18 0.82 -21.23
CA ARG A 14 15.55 0.20 -22.51
C ARG A 14 15.07 0.99 -23.72
N ASP A 15 14.17 1.95 -23.51
CA ASP A 15 13.64 2.79 -24.58
C ASP A 15 14.77 3.63 -25.19
N ALA A 16 14.84 3.66 -26.51
CA ALA A 16 15.87 4.40 -27.25
C ALA A 16 15.74 5.92 -27.08
N SER A 17 14.55 6.41 -26.73
CA SER A 17 14.28 7.83 -26.46
C SER A 17 14.75 8.27 -25.06
N THR A 18 15.06 7.32 -24.16
CA THR A 18 15.55 7.65 -22.82
C THR A 18 17.02 8.03 -22.87
N THR A 19 17.30 9.29 -22.58
CA THR A 19 18.66 9.88 -22.61
C THR A 19 19.53 9.39 -21.45
N ALA A 20 20.85 9.58 -21.56
CA ALA A 20 21.79 9.22 -20.50
C ALA A 20 21.57 10.06 -19.24
N GLU A 21 21.21 11.33 -19.41
CA GLU A 21 20.94 12.29 -18.35
C GLU A 21 19.65 11.92 -17.61
N GLN A 22 18.61 11.47 -18.32
CA GLN A 22 17.38 10.94 -17.71
C GLN A 22 17.65 9.66 -16.92
N ARG A 23 18.45 8.72 -17.47
CA ARG A 23 18.87 7.52 -16.73
C ARG A 23 19.63 7.89 -15.46
N SER A 24 20.53 8.87 -15.54
CA SER A 24 21.28 9.37 -14.38
C SER A 24 20.35 9.99 -13.33
N ALA A 25 19.38 10.81 -13.76
CA ALA A 25 18.36 11.36 -12.87
C ALA A 25 17.50 10.28 -12.19
N PHE A 26 17.23 9.17 -12.87
CA PHE A 26 16.52 8.02 -12.31
C PHE A 26 17.35 7.28 -11.25
N PHE A 27 18.60 6.95 -11.55
CA PHE A 27 19.47 6.24 -10.60
C PHE A 27 19.84 7.08 -9.38
N ALA A 28 19.93 8.41 -9.53
CA ALA A 28 20.21 9.33 -8.44
C ALA A 28 19.17 9.31 -7.30
N LYS A 29 17.94 8.82 -7.56
CA LYS A 29 16.82 8.84 -6.60
C LYS A 29 16.57 7.50 -5.90
N GLY A 30 17.41 6.49 -6.08
CA GLY A 30 17.17 5.13 -5.58
C GLY A 30 17.94 4.73 -4.34
N PRO A 31 17.64 3.57 -3.73
CA PRO A 31 18.53 3.00 -2.74
C PRO A 31 19.82 2.48 -3.39
N ALA A 32 20.96 2.78 -2.77
CA ALA A 32 22.22 2.08 -2.98
C ALA A 32 22.25 0.80 -2.13
N GLU A 33 22.64 -0.31 -2.75
CA GLU A 33 22.66 -1.63 -2.15
C GLU A 33 23.92 -2.39 -2.60
N ALA A 34 24.25 -3.47 -1.90
CA ALA A 34 25.29 -4.42 -2.31
C ALA A 34 24.64 -5.77 -2.66
N ALA A 35 24.84 -6.24 -3.89
CA ALA A 35 24.33 -7.53 -4.35
C ALA A 35 25.38 -8.62 -4.12
N ALA A 36 25.03 -9.66 -3.34
CA ALA A 36 25.90 -10.82 -3.15
C ALA A 36 25.66 -11.86 -4.26
N SER A 37 26.74 -12.36 -4.86
CA SER A 37 26.72 -13.47 -5.82
C SER A 37 27.69 -14.55 -5.35
N GLY A 38 27.17 -15.75 -5.08
CA GLY A 38 27.98 -16.90 -4.70
C GLY A 38 28.26 -17.80 -5.89
N ASN A 39 29.53 -18.11 -6.14
CA ASN A 39 29.89 -19.17 -7.07
C ASN A 39 29.90 -20.52 -6.33
N MET A 40 28.89 -21.35 -6.56
CA MET A 40 28.75 -22.67 -5.90
C MET A 40 29.92 -23.64 -6.16
N LYS A 41 30.71 -23.43 -7.22
CA LYS A 41 31.85 -24.31 -7.54
C LYS A 41 33.12 -23.92 -6.80
N THR A 42 33.33 -22.63 -6.56
CA THR A 42 34.53 -22.10 -5.89
C THR A 42 34.28 -21.73 -4.44
N ASN A 43 33.02 -21.71 -4.01
CA ASN A 43 32.56 -21.26 -2.69
C ASN A 43 32.99 -19.82 -2.36
N VAL A 44 33.22 -19.01 -3.39
CA VAL A 44 33.57 -17.58 -3.25
C VAL A 44 32.29 -16.77 -3.39
N ILE A 45 32.06 -15.87 -2.42
CA ILE A 45 31.01 -14.87 -2.48
C ILE A 45 31.68 -13.56 -2.91
N VAL A 46 31.13 -12.95 -3.96
CA VAL A 46 31.52 -11.61 -4.39
C VAL A 46 30.33 -10.67 -4.25
N HIS A 47 30.63 -9.42 -3.93
CA HIS A 47 29.66 -8.35 -3.76
C HIS A 47 29.76 -7.38 -4.93
N ARG A 48 28.63 -6.94 -5.46
CA ARG A 48 28.57 -5.98 -6.57
C ARG A 48 27.77 -4.74 -6.19
N PRO A 49 28.23 -3.54 -6.58
CA PRO A 49 27.49 -2.31 -6.36
C PRO A 49 26.16 -2.35 -7.12
N MET A 50 25.10 -1.91 -6.46
CA MET A 50 23.76 -1.96 -7.01
C MET A 50 22.98 -0.70 -6.66
N VAL A 51 22.23 -0.15 -7.62
CA VAL A 51 21.37 1.01 -7.42
C VAL A 51 20.01 0.72 -8.02
N ARG A 52 18.92 0.94 -7.27
CA ARG A 52 17.55 0.55 -7.67
C ARG A 52 17.48 -0.90 -8.19
N GLY A 53 18.15 -1.83 -7.52
CA GLY A 53 18.13 -3.24 -7.90
C GLY A 53 18.86 -3.58 -9.21
N THR A 54 19.64 -2.63 -9.76
CA THR A 54 20.42 -2.81 -10.99
C THR A 54 21.91 -2.78 -10.63
N ILE A 55 22.65 -3.80 -11.04
CA ILE A 55 24.11 -3.82 -10.86
C ILE A 55 24.70 -2.67 -11.67
N VAL A 56 25.51 -1.83 -11.03
CA VAL A 56 26.13 -0.66 -11.66
C VAL A 56 27.63 -0.90 -11.75
N GLY A 57 28.22 -0.73 -12.94
CA GLY A 57 29.63 -1.05 -13.17
C GLY A 57 29.95 -2.55 -13.24
N ASP A 58 31.22 -2.86 -13.48
CA ASP A 58 31.72 -4.23 -13.66
C ASP A 58 32.51 -4.76 -12.46
N ASP A 59 32.80 -3.89 -11.48
CA ASP A 59 33.61 -4.22 -10.32
C ASP A 59 32.92 -5.23 -9.40
N SER A 60 33.72 -6.09 -8.79
CA SER A 60 33.28 -7.07 -7.81
C SER A 60 34.22 -7.02 -6.61
N PHE A 61 33.64 -6.99 -5.41
CA PHE A 61 34.33 -6.79 -4.14
C PHE A 61 34.23 -8.04 -3.27
N GLU A 62 35.21 -8.26 -2.41
CA GLU A 62 35.14 -9.32 -1.40
C GLU A 62 34.24 -8.91 -0.22
N ASP A 63 34.10 -7.60 0.02
CA ASP A 63 33.30 -7.05 1.10
C ASP A 63 32.07 -6.27 0.58
N SER A 64 30.95 -6.49 1.28
CA SER A 64 29.68 -5.80 1.03
C SER A 64 29.76 -4.29 1.26
N ALA A 65 30.57 -3.81 2.22
CA ALA A 65 30.69 -2.39 2.51
C ALA A 65 31.37 -1.64 1.36
N GLN A 66 32.40 -2.25 0.74
CA GLN A 66 33.07 -1.69 -0.44
C GLN A 66 32.14 -1.60 -1.64
N ALA A 67 31.33 -2.64 -1.88
CA ALA A 67 30.32 -2.61 -2.92
C ALA A 67 29.25 -1.52 -2.66
N LEU A 68 28.86 -1.32 -1.41
CA LEU A 68 27.92 -0.26 -1.03
C LEU A 68 28.52 1.14 -1.23
N GLU A 69 29.79 1.34 -0.88
CA GLU A 69 30.52 2.60 -1.10
C GLU A 69 30.63 2.93 -2.60
N ALA A 70 30.94 1.93 -3.43
CA ALA A 70 30.97 2.08 -4.88
C ALA A 70 29.58 2.44 -5.45
N ALA A 71 28.50 1.82 -4.93
CA ALA A 71 27.12 2.15 -5.34
C ALA A 71 26.74 3.59 -4.96
N ASN A 72 27.12 4.05 -3.76
CA ASN A 72 26.90 5.43 -3.33
C ASN A 72 27.69 6.44 -4.18
N THR A 73 28.93 6.11 -4.55
CA THR A 73 29.75 6.94 -5.44
C THR A 73 29.09 7.08 -6.80
N PHE A 74 28.65 5.97 -7.40
CA PHE A 74 27.90 5.97 -8.66
C PHE A 74 26.64 6.83 -8.58
N MET A 75 25.87 6.71 -7.49
CA MET A 75 24.68 7.55 -7.28
C MET A 75 25.01 9.04 -7.20
N ALA A 76 26.07 9.42 -6.50
CA ALA A 76 26.50 10.81 -6.39
C ALA A 76 26.92 11.37 -7.75
N ASP A 77 27.62 10.58 -8.57
CA ASP A 77 27.98 10.96 -9.93
C ASP A 77 26.74 11.12 -10.83
N CYS A 78 25.77 10.21 -10.75
CA CYS A 78 24.49 10.33 -11.44
C CYS A 78 23.71 11.59 -11.01
N ALA A 79 23.69 11.90 -9.71
CA ALA A 79 23.03 13.09 -9.19
C ALA A 79 23.68 14.37 -9.73
N LYS A 80 25.02 14.41 -9.76
CA LYS A 80 25.77 15.51 -10.34
C LYS A 80 25.49 15.67 -11.83
N GLN A 81 25.54 14.59 -12.61
CA GLN A 81 25.26 14.62 -14.05
C GLN A 81 23.83 15.11 -14.35
N ALA A 82 22.84 14.66 -13.59
CA ALA A 82 21.46 15.12 -13.72
C ALA A 82 21.32 16.61 -13.40
N ALA A 83 22.00 17.09 -12.36
CA ALA A 83 22.00 18.50 -11.96
C ALA A 83 22.68 19.39 -13.01
N ASP A 84 23.86 18.99 -13.50
CA ASP A 84 24.61 19.72 -14.53
C ASP A 84 23.82 19.83 -15.85
N ALA A 85 23.02 18.80 -16.18
CA ALA A 85 22.13 18.79 -17.33
C ALA A 85 20.78 19.48 -17.10
N GLY A 86 20.49 19.93 -15.87
CA GLY A 86 19.20 20.54 -15.50
C GLY A 86 18.01 19.58 -15.62
N VAL A 87 18.23 18.27 -15.55
CA VAL A 87 17.19 17.26 -15.73
C VAL A 87 16.49 16.97 -14.40
N VAL A 88 15.21 17.32 -14.32
CA VAL A 88 14.32 16.91 -13.23
C VAL A 88 13.35 15.85 -13.76
N LEU A 89 13.50 14.63 -13.26
CA LEU A 89 12.67 13.50 -13.70
C LEU A 89 11.35 13.46 -12.92
N ASP A 90 10.22 13.61 -13.61
CA ASP A 90 8.89 13.35 -13.05
C ASP A 90 8.51 11.88 -13.29
N GLU A 91 8.79 11.02 -12.31
CA GLU A 91 8.53 9.58 -12.41
C GLU A 91 7.03 9.25 -12.45
N ILE A 92 6.18 10.12 -11.89
CA ILE A 92 4.72 9.95 -11.88
C ILE A 92 4.17 10.23 -13.26
N ALA A 93 4.54 11.37 -13.86
CA ALA A 93 4.12 11.72 -15.22
C ALA A 93 4.59 10.69 -16.27
N LEU A 94 5.76 10.10 -16.04
CA LEU A 94 6.29 9.02 -16.88
C LEU A 94 5.68 7.64 -16.58
N GLY A 95 4.92 7.50 -15.48
CA GLY A 95 4.34 6.23 -15.05
C GLY A 95 5.37 5.17 -14.68
N ILE A 96 6.56 5.59 -14.24
CA ILE A 96 7.70 4.75 -13.83
C ILE A 96 8.00 4.84 -12.33
N ASP A 97 7.12 5.48 -11.57
CA ASP A 97 7.19 5.51 -10.12
C ASP A 97 7.07 4.12 -9.48
N ASP A 98 7.33 4.06 -8.19
CA ASP A 98 7.35 2.84 -7.39
C ASP A 98 6.18 2.74 -6.40
N ARG A 99 5.11 3.51 -6.63
CA ARG A 99 3.93 3.54 -5.76
C ARG A 99 3.33 2.16 -5.51
N ASN A 100 3.12 1.36 -6.56
CA ASN A 100 2.60 0.00 -6.43
C ASN A 100 3.53 -0.94 -5.65
N ARG A 101 4.85 -0.75 -5.75
CA ARG A 101 5.82 -1.50 -4.93
C ARG A 101 5.71 -1.06 -3.48
N SER A 102 5.67 0.25 -3.24
CA SER A 102 5.56 0.81 -1.90
C SER A 102 4.31 0.29 -1.19
N VAL A 103 3.17 0.19 -1.89
CA VAL A 103 1.96 -0.44 -1.37
C VAL A 103 2.18 -1.91 -1.01
N MET A 104 2.81 -2.69 -1.89
CA MET A 104 3.12 -4.10 -1.63
C MET A 104 4.03 -4.26 -0.40
N GLU A 105 5.07 -3.44 -0.28
CA GLU A 105 6.00 -3.45 0.85
C GLU A 105 5.29 -3.04 2.15
N MET A 106 4.50 -1.97 2.14
CA MET A 106 3.69 -1.56 3.28
C MET A 106 2.75 -2.67 3.75
N CYS A 107 2.06 -3.36 2.83
CA CYS A 107 1.20 -4.48 3.18
C CYS A 107 2.00 -5.65 3.78
N GLY A 108 3.17 -5.96 3.22
CA GLY A 108 4.05 -7.00 3.75
C GLY A 108 4.54 -6.70 5.17
N ASP A 109 5.07 -5.50 5.37
CA ASP A 109 5.67 -5.07 6.64
C ASP A 109 4.61 -4.92 7.74
N ALA A 110 3.43 -4.38 7.41
CA ALA A 110 2.33 -4.24 8.35
C ALA A 110 1.47 -5.51 8.48
N ASN A 111 1.82 -6.60 7.80
CA ASN A 111 1.11 -7.89 7.79
C ASN A 111 -0.38 -7.73 7.44
N LEU A 112 -0.65 -7.03 6.35
CA LEU A 112 -1.96 -6.71 5.80
C LEU A 112 -2.26 -7.52 4.54
N ALA A 113 -3.55 -7.72 4.29
CA ALA A 113 -4.07 -8.13 2.99
C ALA A 113 -5.09 -7.10 2.52
N VAL A 114 -4.91 -6.58 1.30
CA VAL A 114 -5.97 -5.84 0.61
C VAL A 114 -6.92 -6.85 0.01
N GLU A 115 -8.14 -6.90 0.52
CA GLU A 115 -9.16 -7.85 0.08
C GLU A 115 -9.97 -7.30 -1.09
N ARG A 116 -10.37 -6.03 -1.01
CA ARG A 116 -11.19 -5.38 -2.04
C ARG A 116 -10.78 -3.93 -2.24
N ILE A 117 -10.80 -3.47 -3.49
CA ILE A 117 -10.57 -2.08 -3.88
C ILE A 117 -11.76 -1.64 -4.73
N LEU A 118 -12.52 -0.68 -4.25
CA LEU A 118 -13.63 -0.05 -4.97
C LEU A 118 -13.21 1.34 -5.44
N HIS A 119 -13.30 1.60 -6.74
CA HIS A 119 -13.06 2.94 -7.29
C HIS A 119 -14.39 3.69 -7.36
N LEU A 120 -14.65 4.55 -6.37
CA LEU A 120 -15.97 5.18 -6.19
C LEU A 120 -16.34 6.07 -7.37
N GLY A 121 -15.38 6.76 -7.99
CA GLY A 121 -15.64 7.56 -9.19
C GLY A 121 -16.14 6.74 -10.38
N ALA A 122 -15.73 5.48 -10.53
CA ALA A 122 -16.19 4.60 -11.62
C ALA A 122 -17.59 4.08 -11.31
N ILE A 123 -17.83 3.75 -10.05
CA ILE A 123 -19.15 3.34 -9.55
C ILE A 123 -20.17 4.46 -9.78
N VAL A 124 -19.85 5.70 -9.37
CA VAL A 124 -20.73 6.86 -9.53
C VAL A 124 -20.98 7.22 -11.01
N ALA A 125 -20.01 6.95 -11.89
CA ALA A 125 -20.13 7.20 -13.32
C ALA A 125 -20.97 6.14 -14.06
N ASN A 126 -21.06 4.92 -13.53
CA ASN A 126 -21.81 3.81 -14.13
C ASN A 126 -22.38 2.88 -13.05
N PRO A 127 -23.38 3.33 -12.28
CA PRO A 127 -23.92 2.56 -11.15
C PRO A 127 -24.54 1.23 -11.59
N ASP A 128 -25.18 1.19 -12.75
CA ASP A 128 -25.77 -0.04 -13.31
C ASP A 128 -24.72 -1.09 -13.65
N GLY A 129 -23.58 -0.67 -14.21
CA GLY A 129 -22.47 -1.56 -14.54
C GLY A 129 -21.66 -2.03 -13.32
N CYS A 130 -21.79 -1.34 -12.18
CA CYS A 130 -21.13 -1.65 -10.92
C CYS A 130 -22.12 -2.11 -9.84
N ARG A 131 -23.25 -2.72 -10.26
CA ARG A 131 -24.33 -3.12 -9.37
C ARG A 131 -23.87 -3.97 -8.18
N GLU A 132 -23.12 -5.04 -8.45
CA GLU A 132 -22.64 -5.96 -7.40
C GLU A 132 -21.69 -5.26 -6.41
N ASP A 133 -20.83 -4.35 -6.88
CA ASP A 133 -19.94 -3.57 -6.02
C ASP A 133 -20.71 -2.62 -5.11
N LEU A 134 -21.77 -1.99 -5.63
CA LEU A 134 -22.67 -1.12 -4.88
C LEU A 134 -23.52 -1.87 -3.86
N GLU A 135 -24.07 -3.04 -4.22
CA GLU A 135 -24.83 -3.90 -3.30
C GLU A 135 -23.95 -4.32 -2.12
N ASN A 136 -22.76 -4.85 -2.42
CA ASN A 136 -21.81 -5.24 -1.39
C ASN A 136 -21.37 -4.06 -0.50
N LEU A 137 -21.15 -2.88 -1.09
CA LEU A 137 -20.80 -1.69 -0.34
C LEU A 137 -21.97 -1.25 0.57
N LEU A 138 -23.19 -1.31 0.06
CA LEU A 138 -24.37 -0.95 0.83
C LEU A 138 -24.53 -1.88 2.04
N ASP A 139 -24.36 -3.19 1.84
CA ASP A 139 -24.40 -4.18 2.92
C ASP A 139 -23.30 -3.92 3.95
N ASP A 140 -22.05 -3.66 3.51
CA ASP A 140 -20.95 -3.32 4.41
C ASP A 140 -21.27 -2.05 5.23
N LEU A 141 -21.85 -1.02 4.60
CA LEU A 141 -22.16 0.25 5.27
C LEU A 141 -23.33 0.12 6.24
N ARG A 142 -24.33 -0.71 5.92
CA ARG A 142 -25.44 -1.07 6.82
C ARG A 142 -24.91 -1.77 8.07
N ASP A 143 -24.04 -2.76 7.91
CA ASP A 143 -23.39 -3.45 9.03
C ASP A 143 -22.57 -2.50 9.93
N LEU A 144 -22.06 -1.40 9.37
CA LEU A 144 -21.26 -0.39 10.08
C LEU A 144 -22.09 0.77 10.66
N GLN A 145 -23.37 0.89 10.30
CA GLN A 145 -24.26 1.96 10.79
C GLN A 145 -24.42 1.87 12.32
N ASP A 146 -24.50 0.64 12.84
CA ASP A 146 -24.58 0.36 14.28
C ASP A 146 -23.27 0.62 15.04
N ASP A 147 -22.16 0.86 14.33
CA ASP A 147 -20.88 1.26 14.90
C ASP A 147 -20.48 2.68 14.41
N PRO A 148 -21.09 3.75 14.95
CA PRO A 148 -20.73 5.12 14.60
C PRO A 148 -19.31 5.49 15.02
N ALA A 149 -18.68 4.69 15.91
CA ALA A 149 -17.28 4.85 16.26
C ALA A 149 -16.35 4.26 15.19
N SER A 150 -16.88 3.46 14.24
CA SER A 150 -16.13 2.90 13.12
C SER A 150 -15.38 4.00 12.39
N PRO A 151 -14.04 3.95 12.35
CA PRO A 151 -13.29 5.03 11.72
C PRO A 151 -13.48 5.16 10.20
N ILE A 152 -14.32 4.32 9.54
CA ILE A 152 -14.74 4.57 8.15
C ILE A 152 -15.49 5.90 8.08
N TRP A 153 -16.26 6.23 9.12
CA TRP A 153 -17.06 7.44 9.22
C TRP A 153 -16.22 8.73 9.33
N ARG A 154 -14.92 8.61 9.62
CA ARG A 154 -13.97 9.72 9.55
C ARG A 154 -13.65 10.11 8.11
N SER A 155 -13.70 9.16 7.20
CA SER A 155 -13.26 9.33 5.80
C SER A 155 -14.44 9.36 4.82
N ILE A 156 -15.52 8.61 5.10
CA ILE A 156 -16.81 8.69 4.41
C ILE A 156 -17.82 9.26 5.41
N PRO A 157 -18.36 10.46 5.23
CA PRO A 157 -19.31 11.02 6.18
C PRO A 157 -20.54 10.11 6.33
N ILE A 158 -21.02 9.90 7.56
CA ILE A 158 -22.24 9.12 7.82
C ILE A 158 -23.47 9.66 7.06
N SER A 159 -23.46 10.95 6.70
CA SER A 159 -24.49 11.56 5.83
C SER A 159 -24.59 10.97 4.41
N VAL A 160 -23.66 10.08 4.02
CA VAL A 160 -23.80 9.27 2.81
C VAL A 160 -24.85 8.18 3.03
N MET A 161 -24.97 7.68 4.27
CA MET A 161 -26.08 6.83 4.67
C MET A 161 -27.36 7.66 4.89
N PRO A 162 -28.53 7.02 4.74
CA PRO A 162 -29.82 7.65 5.06
C PRO A 162 -29.84 8.05 6.51
N SER A 163 -30.55 9.13 6.81
CA SER A 163 -30.71 9.56 8.19
C SER A 163 -31.72 8.68 8.91
N ASP A 164 -31.68 8.64 10.24
CA ASP A 164 -32.67 7.95 11.08
C ASP A 164 -34.11 8.46 10.80
N GLU A 165 -34.26 9.71 10.32
CA GLU A 165 -35.57 10.28 9.93
C GLU A 165 -36.12 9.68 8.62
N ASP A 166 -35.24 9.07 7.81
CA ASP A 166 -35.56 8.39 6.55
C ASP A 166 -35.39 6.86 6.67
N GLU A 167 -35.14 6.32 7.86
CA GLU A 167 -34.79 4.90 8.06
C GLU A 167 -35.96 3.98 7.67
N ASP A 168 -37.19 4.33 8.08
CA ASP A 168 -38.41 3.61 7.68
C ASP A 168 -38.63 3.65 6.15
N GLU A 169 -38.27 4.76 5.49
CA GLU A 169 -38.37 4.89 4.03
C GLU A 169 -37.27 4.08 3.34
N PHE A 170 -36.07 4.05 3.90
CA PHE A 170 -34.93 3.33 3.34
C PHE A 170 -35.01 1.81 3.54
N GLU A 171 -35.56 1.35 4.66
CA GLU A 171 -35.88 -0.06 4.87
C GLU A 171 -36.99 -0.55 3.91
N ALA A 172 -37.88 0.36 3.49
CA ALA A 172 -38.93 0.06 2.52
C ALA A 172 -38.46 0.20 1.06
N MET A 173 -37.31 0.82 0.81
CA MET A 173 -36.75 0.98 -0.52
C MET A 173 -36.25 -0.33 -1.10
N SER A 174 -36.37 -0.47 -2.41
CA SER A 174 -35.69 -1.53 -3.14
C SER A 174 -34.17 -1.32 -3.12
N ASP A 175 -33.40 -2.40 -3.22
CA ASP A 175 -31.95 -2.32 -3.38
C ASP A 175 -31.55 -1.50 -4.61
N GLU A 176 -32.41 -1.38 -5.62
CA GLU A 176 -32.18 -0.52 -6.77
C GLU A 176 -32.20 0.97 -6.40
N GLU A 177 -33.25 1.41 -5.72
CA GLU A 177 -33.37 2.81 -5.26
C GLU A 177 -32.26 3.15 -4.26
N ALA A 178 -31.91 2.22 -3.35
CA ALA A 178 -30.86 2.43 -2.36
C ALA A 178 -29.48 2.66 -3.01
N ARG A 179 -29.19 1.94 -4.10
CA ARG A 179 -27.96 2.11 -4.87
C ARG A 179 -27.91 3.44 -5.59
N GLU A 180 -29.01 3.88 -6.19
CA GLU A 180 -29.10 5.19 -6.86
C GLU A 180 -28.85 6.32 -5.87
N ILE A 181 -29.51 6.27 -4.70
CA ILE A 181 -29.30 7.27 -3.64
C ILE A 181 -27.85 7.26 -3.14
N LEU A 182 -27.26 6.08 -2.91
CA LEU A 182 -25.86 5.98 -2.50
C LEU A 182 -24.93 6.61 -3.54
N ALA A 183 -25.11 6.32 -4.83
CA ALA A 183 -24.30 6.88 -5.90
C ALA A 183 -24.44 8.41 -6.00
N ASP A 184 -25.65 8.94 -5.85
CA ASP A 184 -25.91 10.38 -5.85
C ASP A 184 -25.27 11.07 -4.64
N ARG A 185 -25.36 10.48 -3.45
CA ARG A 185 -24.71 11.04 -2.25
C ARG A 185 -23.20 11.00 -2.33
N LEU A 186 -22.60 9.93 -2.86
CA LEU A 186 -21.16 9.88 -3.13
C LEU A 186 -20.75 11.02 -4.08
N ARG A 187 -21.55 11.27 -5.13
CA ARG A 187 -21.33 12.37 -6.07
C ARG A 187 -21.42 13.74 -5.40
N ASP A 188 -22.48 13.98 -4.63
CA ASP A 188 -22.73 15.27 -3.96
C ASP A 188 -21.68 15.60 -2.91
N LYS A 189 -21.11 14.57 -2.26
CA LYS A 189 -20.01 14.72 -1.30
C LYS A 189 -18.63 14.79 -1.95
N GLY A 190 -18.54 14.64 -3.28
CA GLY A 190 -17.28 14.67 -4.01
C GLY A 190 -16.36 13.47 -3.72
N LEU A 191 -16.94 12.32 -3.34
CA LEU A 191 -16.19 11.11 -3.00
C LEU A 191 -15.94 10.27 -4.24
N PHE A 192 -14.79 10.50 -4.87
CA PHE A 192 -14.42 9.84 -6.14
C PHE A 192 -13.20 8.92 -6.03
N GLY A 193 -12.56 8.88 -4.86
CA GLY A 193 -11.36 8.11 -4.59
C GLY A 193 -11.59 6.59 -4.49
N PHE A 194 -10.80 5.97 -3.64
CA PHE A 194 -10.76 4.54 -3.42
C PHE A 194 -11.28 4.19 -2.05
N LEU A 195 -12.20 3.22 -2.00
CA LEU A 195 -12.59 2.55 -0.78
C LEU A 195 -11.95 1.15 -0.75
N VAL A 196 -11.06 0.93 0.21
CA VAL A 196 -10.22 -0.26 0.29
C VAL A 196 -10.56 -1.06 1.55
N LEU A 197 -10.97 -2.31 1.38
CA LEU A 197 -11.14 -3.26 2.48
C LEU A 197 -9.80 -3.94 2.77
N ILE A 198 -9.28 -3.70 3.97
CA ILE A 198 -8.00 -4.22 4.43
C ILE A 198 -8.23 -5.18 5.58
N ARG A 199 -7.56 -6.34 5.54
CA ARG A 199 -7.56 -7.33 6.62
C ARG A 199 -6.19 -7.46 7.28
N THR A 200 -6.21 -7.75 8.57
CA THR A 200 -5.06 -8.22 9.35
C THR A 200 -5.46 -9.48 10.11
N PRO A 201 -4.57 -10.46 10.28
CA PRO A 201 -4.88 -11.63 11.10
C PRO A 201 -4.94 -11.24 12.57
N VAL A 202 -5.83 -11.90 13.31
CA VAL A 202 -5.95 -11.70 14.76
C VAL A 202 -4.83 -12.48 15.46
N PRO A 203 -3.99 -11.85 16.30
CA PRO A 203 -2.96 -12.54 17.05
C PRO A 203 -3.54 -13.63 17.96
N THR A 204 -2.99 -14.84 17.91
CA THR A 204 -3.42 -15.99 18.73
C THR A 204 -2.59 -16.19 19.98
N SER A 205 -1.37 -15.63 20.01
CA SER A 205 -0.45 -15.70 21.14
C SER A 205 0.56 -14.56 21.07
N PHE A 206 1.11 -14.15 22.22
CA PHE A 206 2.14 -13.11 22.29
C PHE A 206 3.38 -13.60 23.05
N CYS A 207 4.55 -13.22 22.54
CA CYS A 207 5.84 -13.29 23.21
C CYS A 207 6.49 -11.89 23.27
N GLU A 208 7.68 -11.80 23.87
CA GLU A 208 8.40 -10.53 24.08
C GLU A 208 8.68 -9.78 22.76
N HIS A 209 8.99 -10.51 21.69
CA HIS A 209 9.41 -9.92 20.41
C HIS A 209 8.45 -10.18 19.25
N GLY A 210 7.28 -10.76 19.51
CA GLY A 210 6.38 -11.15 18.43
C GLY A 210 5.04 -11.70 18.89
N TYR A 211 4.31 -12.25 17.94
CA TYR A 211 3.02 -12.89 18.15
C TYR A 211 2.80 -14.00 17.12
N GLY A 212 2.07 -15.03 17.52
CA GLY A 212 1.59 -16.07 16.60
C GLY A 212 0.29 -15.62 15.94
N PHE A 213 0.08 -16.00 14.69
CA PHE A 213 -1.15 -15.71 13.96
C PHE A 213 -1.38 -16.72 12.83
N SER A 214 -2.59 -16.76 12.29
CA SER A 214 -2.90 -17.43 11.04
C SER A 214 -3.90 -16.59 10.24
N TRP A 215 -3.91 -16.75 8.92
CA TRP A 215 -4.88 -16.08 8.05
C TRP A 215 -6.27 -16.73 8.06
N GLY A 216 -6.47 -17.81 8.84
CA GLY A 216 -7.77 -18.45 9.01
C GLY A 216 -8.73 -17.68 9.92
N TYR A 217 -8.22 -16.73 10.72
CA TYR A 217 -9.03 -15.85 11.56
C TYR A 217 -8.50 -14.42 11.45
N THR A 218 -9.30 -13.55 10.82
CA THR A 218 -8.90 -12.18 10.45
C THR A 218 -9.95 -11.19 10.93
N THR A 219 -9.52 -9.95 11.09
CA THR A 219 -10.42 -8.79 11.19
C THR A 219 -10.17 -7.91 9.99
N GLY A 220 -11.23 -7.28 9.49
CA GLY A 220 -11.21 -6.47 8.28
C GLY A 220 -11.86 -5.12 8.53
N ARG A 221 -11.43 -4.11 7.77
CA ARG A 221 -11.98 -2.77 7.85
C ARG A 221 -11.77 -1.99 6.57
N HIS A 222 -12.73 -1.11 6.26
CA HIS A 222 -12.67 -0.21 5.11
C HIS A 222 -11.95 1.09 5.42
N PHE A 223 -11.20 1.56 4.44
CA PHE A 223 -10.46 2.81 4.46
C PHE A 223 -10.72 3.56 3.16
N TYR A 224 -11.15 4.81 3.27
CA TYR A 224 -11.30 5.72 2.13
C TYR A 224 -10.13 6.68 2.03
N ASP A 225 -9.66 6.90 0.81
CA ASP A 225 -8.69 7.93 0.46
C ASP A 225 -8.78 8.26 -1.04
N GLU A 226 -8.25 9.39 -1.49
CA GLU A 226 -8.16 9.73 -2.92
C GLU A 226 -7.12 8.86 -3.65
N THR A 227 -6.28 8.14 -2.89
CA THR A 227 -5.20 7.31 -3.41
C THR A 227 -5.17 5.95 -2.72
N ILE A 228 -4.84 4.88 -3.45
CA ILE A 228 -4.70 3.53 -2.86
C ILE A 228 -3.61 3.54 -1.78
N GLU A 229 -2.54 4.29 -2.02
CA GLU A 229 -1.40 4.48 -1.12
C GLU A 229 -1.84 5.09 0.21
N GLY A 230 -2.69 6.13 0.16
CA GLY A 230 -3.24 6.76 1.35
C GLY A 230 -4.15 5.82 2.13
N ALA A 231 -5.04 5.09 1.46
CA ALA A 231 -5.92 4.11 2.10
C ALA A 231 -5.12 2.97 2.77
N VAL A 232 -4.08 2.44 2.11
CA VAL A 232 -3.22 1.40 2.67
C VAL A 232 -2.40 1.92 3.86
N LYS A 233 -1.91 3.17 3.81
CA LYS A 233 -1.22 3.79 4.93
C LYS A 233 -2.14 3.93 6.16
N GLN A 234 -3.40 4.29 5.97
CA GLN A 234 -4.40 4.30 7.04
C GLN A 234 -4.61 2.89 7.61
N GLY A 235 -4.71 1.87 6.75
CA GLY A 235 -4.81 0.47 7.16
C GLY A 235 -3.61 -0.04 7.97
N ALA A 236 -2.39 0.35 7.59
CA ALA A 236 -1.17 0.00 8.32
C ALA A 236 -1.17 0.56 9.75
N ALA A 237 -1.50 1.85 9.90
CA ALA A 237 -1.63 2.49 11.20
C ALA A 237 -2.69 1.79 12.08
N TRP A 238 -3.87 1.51 11.50
CA TRP A 238 -4.93 0.78 12.21
C TRP A 238 -4.48 -0.61 12.66
N ALA A 239 -3.79 -1.37 11.82
CA ALA A 239 -3.37 -2.71 12.18
C ALA A 239 -2.30 -2.72 13.28
N GLU A 240 -1.42 -1.72 13.32
CA GLU A 240 -0.49 -1.51 14.44
C GLU A 240 -1.24 -1.23 15.75
N GLU A 241 -2.20 -0.31 15.73
CA GLU A 241 -3.05 0.01 16.89
C GLU A 241 -3.83 -1.22 17.37
N PHE A 242 -4.43 -1.96 16.43
CA PHE A 242 -5.16 -3.19 16.72
C PHE A 242 -4.28 -4.24 17.41
N ARG A 243 -3.08 -4.50 16.88
CA ARG A 243 -2.14 -5.46 17.48
C ARG A 243 -1.66 -5.02 18.85
N ALA A 244 -1.42 -3.73 19.05
CA ALA A 244 -1.05 -3.18 20.36
C ALA A 244 -2.18 -3.38 21.38
N ALA A 245 -3.43 -3.12 20.98
CA ALA A 245 -4.60 -3.36 21.83
C ALA A 245 -4.79 -4.84 22.18
N GLU A 246 -4.64 -5.75 21.22
CA GLU A 246 -4.74 -7.19 21.46
C GLU A 246 -3.62 -7.70 22.37
N ARG A 247 -2.39 -7.16 22.25
CA ARG A 247 -1.29 -7.46 23.16
C ARG A 247 -1.65 -7.07 24.60
N ALA A 248 -2.12 -5.85 24.80
CA ALA A 248 -2.51 -5.35 26.12
C ALA A 248 -3.63 -6.21 26.74
N LYS A 249 -4.64 -6.60 25.95
CA LYS A 249 -5.71 -7.50 26.40
C LYS A 249 -5.16 -8.86 26.83
N HIS A 250 -4.22 -9.42 26.07
CA HIS A 250 -3.61 -10.71 26.37
C HIS A 250 -2.73 -10.66 27.64
N GLU A 251 -1.99 -9.57 27.84
CA GLU A 251 -1.20 -9.33 29.05
C GLU A 251 -2.10 -9.20 30.29
N ALA A 252 -3.17 -8.40 30.21
CA ALA A 252 -4.16 -8.27 31.30
C ALA A 252 -4.81 -9.61 31.67
N LYS A 253 -5.14 -10.47 30.69
CA LYS A 253 -5.67 -11.82 30.94
C LYS A 253 -4.67 -12.72 31.64
N LYS A 254 -3.37 -12.64 31.30
CA LYS A 254 -2.31 -13.41 31.97
C LYS A 254 -2.12 -13.00 33.43
N GLU A 255 -2.31 -11.72 33.75
CA GLU A 255 -2.24 -11.22 35.13
C GLU A 255 -3.46 -11.66 35.94
N ALA A 256 -4.67 -11.56 35.35
CA ALA A 256 -5.91 -11.98 36.01
C ALA A 256 -5.98 -13.50 36.26
N GLY A 257 -5.42 -14.33 35.38
CA GLY A 257 -5.38 -15.79 35.53
C GLY A 257 -4.29 -16.32 36.48
N LYS A 258 -3.49 -15.43 37.09
CA LYS A 258 -2.46 -15.78 38.10
C LYS A 258 -2.89 -15.48 39.54
N GLN A 259 -4.10 -14.95 39.74
CA GLN A 259 -4.74 -14.80 41.05
C GLN A 259 -5.55 -16.05 41.40
#